data_AF-A0A0G4EN44-F1
#
_entry.id   AF-A0A0G4EN44-F1
#
_cell.length_a   1.000
_cell.length_b   1.000
_cell.length_c   1.000
_cell.angle_alpha   90.00
_cell.angle_beta   90.00
_cell.angle_gamma   90.00
#
_symmetry.space_group_name_H-M   'P 1'
#
loop_
_entity.id
_entity.type
_entity.pdbx_description
1 polymer ?
#
loop_
_entity_poly.entity_id
_entity_poly.type
_entity_poly.pdbx_seq_one_letter_code
_entity_poly.pdbx_strand_id
1 'polypeptide(L)'
;MRTILRAGHWGATPLVRVNRHAHGGVLDGLLNQSPHQPPHRCTAVMAGRLDDKVPPVETRILLLTPFDSPFVASIVLLTRANINTVGVYALTNEPPVGGASAAFKDRRPATAPLVGEAR
;
A
#
# COMPACT_ATOMS: atom_id res chain seq x y z
N MET A 1 -19.72 9.11 -4.93
CA MET A 1 -19.22 9.18 -3.54
C MET A 1 -17.77 9.65 -3.59
N ARG A 2 -17.49 10.91 -3.26
CA ARG A 2 -16.13 11.49 -3.28
C ARG A 2 -15.50 11.28 -1.92
N THR A 3 -14.64 10.27 -1.78
CA THR A 3 -13.81 10.14 -0.57
C THR A 3 -12.62 11.08 -0.72
N ILE A 4 -12.71 12.24 -0.10
CA ILE A 4 -11.56 13.12 0.12
C ILE A 4 -10.72 12.45 1.20
N LEU A 5 -9.60 11.85 0.82
CA LEU A 5 -8.58 11.41 1.78
C LEU A 5 -8.00 12.66 2.43
N ARG A 6 -8.45 12.96 3.66
CA ARG A 6 -7.83 13.98 4.50
C ARG A 6 -6.37 13.58 4.74
N ALA A 7 -5.45 14.46 4.36
CA ALA A 7 -4.04 14.35 4.71
C ALA A 7 -3.88 14.56 6.22
N GLY A 8 -3.81 13.47 6.98
CA GLY A 8 -3.55 13.50 8.41
C GLY A 8 -2.83 12.22 8.82
N HIS A 9 -1.52 12.32 9.07
CA HIS A 9 -0.63 11.33 9.73
C HIS A 9 -0.48 9.97 9.04
N TRP A 10 -0.32 9.95 7.71
CA TRP A 10 0.01 8.69 7.02
C TRP A 10 1.53 8.50 6.95
N GLY A 11 2.02 7.34 7.37
CA GLY A 11 3.40 6.93 7.19
C GLY A 11 3.61 6.30 5.81
N ALA A 12 4.66 6.71 5.09
CA ALA A 12 5.02 6.14 3.79
C ALA A 12 6.50 5.77 3.74
N THR A 13 6.83 4.65 3.09
CA THR A 13 8.22 4.36 2.73
C THR A 13 8.64 5.21 1.53
N PRO A 14 9.96 5.41 1.30
CA PRO A 14 10.43 5.99 0.05
C PRO A 14 9.89 5.24 -1.17
N LEU A 15 9.61 5.98 -2.24
CA LEU A 15 9.22 5.42 -3.53
C LEU A 15 10.43 4.73 -4.17
N VAL A 16 10.32 3.43 -4.41
CA VAL A 16 11.31 2.65 -5.15
C VAL A 16 10.81 2.40 -6.56
N ARG A 17 11.71 2.46 -7.54
CA ARG A 17 11.42 2.14 -8.95
C ARG A 17 12.00 0.77 -9.28
N VAL A 18 11.15 -0.15 -9.71
CA VAL A 18 11.53 -1.53 -9.99
C VAL A 18 11.06 -1.92 -11.39
N ASN A 19 11.87 -2.66 -12.13
CA ASN A 19 11.43 -3.23 -13.41
C ASN A 19 10.36 -4.31 -13.14
N ARG A 20 9.21 -4.24 -13.82
CA ARG A 20 8.06 -5.15 -13.63
C ARG A 20 8.40 -6.63 -13.86
N HIS A 21 9.41 -6.90 -14.68
CA HIS A 21 9.88 -8.26 -14.99
C HIS A 21 11.01 -8.75 -14.07
N ALA A 22 11.51 -7.91 -13.17
CA ALA A 22 12.48 -8.32 -12.17
C ALA A 22 11.87 -9.36 -11.21
N HIS A 23 12.73 -10.11 -10.51
CA HIS A 23 12.34 -11.09 -9.49
C HIS A 23 11.28 -12.10 -9.98
N GLY A 24 11.40 -12.57 -11.23
CA GLY A 24 10.49 -13.55 -11.80
C GLY A 24 9.12 -13.00 -12.21
N GLY A 25 8.99 -11.68 -12.40
CA GLY A 25 7.75 -11.08 -12.90
C GLY A 25 6.63 -10.97 -11.85
N VAL A 26 6.96 -11.01 -10.56
CA VAL A 26 5.96 -10.89 -9.48
C VAL A 26 5.15 -9.60 -9.60
N LEU A 27 5.82 -8.47 -9.89
CA LEU A 27 5.15 -7.19 -10.09
C LEU A 27 4.26 -7.21 -11.33
N ASP A 28 4.73 -7.82 -12.43
CA ASP A 28 3.93 -7.99 -13.63
C ASP A 28 2.64 -8.79 -13.37
N GLY A 29 2.74 -9.90 -12.64
CA GLY A 29 1.58 -10.69 -12.21
C GLY A 29 0.59 -9.88 -11.37
N LEU A 30 1.08 -9.15 -10.35
CA LEU A 30 0.24 -8.30 -9.50
C LEU A 30 -0.48 -7.20 -10.28
N LEU A 31 0.17 -6.62 -11.29
CA LEU A 31 -0.42 -5.60 -12.15
C LEU A 31 -1.48 -6.16 -13.10
N ASN A 32 -1.33 -7.39 -13.57
CA ASN A 32 -2.23 -8.01 -14.54
C ASN A 32 -3.35 -8.87 -13.90
N GLN A 33 -3.29 -9.15 -12.61
CA GLN A 33 -4.32 -9.91 -11.89
C GLN A 33 -5.68 -9.16 -11.88
N SER A 34 -6.80 -9.86 -11.73
CA SER A 34 -8.10 -9.22 -11.50
C SER A 34 -8.16 -8.57 -10.11
N PRO A 35 -8.66 -7.32 -9.95
CA PRO A 35 -8.82 -6.70 -8.64
C PRO A 35 -9.88 -7.42 -7.77
N HIS A 36 -10.77 -8.20 -8.38
CA HIS A 36 -11.80 -8.99 -7.68
C HIS A 36 -11.26 -10.28 -7.06
N GLN A 37 -9.99 -10.62 -7.32
CA GLN A 37 -9.31 -11.76 -6.73
C GLN A 37 -8.06 -11.24 -6.03
N PRO A 38 -8.15 -10.87 -4.74
CA PRO A 38 -6.98 -10.42 -4.01
C PRO A 38 -5.88 -11.50 -3.97
N PRO A 39 -4.60 -11.15 -4.13
CA PRO A 39 -3.49 -12.08 -3.89
C PRO A 39 -3.58 -12.64 -2.46
N HIS A 40 -3.08 -13.86 -2.23
CA HIS A 40 -3.26 -14.69 -1.01
C HIS A 40 -3.08 -14.01 0.36
N ARG A 41 -2.44 -12.85 0.46
CA ARG A 41 -2.21 -12.10 1.72
C ARG A 41 -2.84 -10.71 1.75
N CYS A 42 -3.57 -10.33 0.70
CA CYS A 42 -4.26 -9.06 0.62
C CYS A 42 -5.72 -9.25 1.02
N THR A 43 -6.27 -8.31 1.78
CA THR A 43 -7.69 -8.28 2.13
C THR A 43 -8.54 -7.78 0.97
N ALA A 44 -7.98 -6.87 0.17
CA ALA A 44 -8.62 -6.32 -1.02
C ALA A 44 -7.58 -5.71 -1.96
N VAL A 45 -8.01 -5.45 -3.20
CA VAL A 45 -7.23 -4.72 -4.20
C VAL A 45 -8.09 -3.60 -4.77
N MET A 46 -7.54 -2.40 -4.79
CA MET A 46 -8.14 -1.26 -5.49
C MET A 46 -7.31 -0.92 -6.72
N ALA A 47 -7.98 -0.62 -7.82
CA ALA A 47 -7.37 -0.13 -9.04
C ALA A 47 -7.91 1.26 -9.36
N GLY A 48 -7.04 2.16 -9.82
CA GLY A 48 -7.39 3.52 -10.15
C GLY A 48 -6.56 4.03 -11.32
N ARG A 49 -7.03 5.14 -11.90
CA ARG A 49 -6.34 5.84 -12.99
C ARG A 49 -6.40 7.34 -12.73
N LEU A 50 -5.26 7.99 -12.91
CA LEU A 50 -5.11 9.43 -12.79
C LEU A 50 -4.92 10.01 -14.20
N ASP A 51 -6.00 10.57 -14.73
CA ASP A 51 -6.10 11.08 -16.11
C ASP A 51 -5.51 12.48 -16.31
N ASP A 52 -5.14 13.17 -15.22
CA ASP A 52 -4.50 14.48 -15.23
C ASP A 52 -3.01 14.43 -15.64
N LYS A 53 -2.45 13.23 -15.83
CA LYS A 53 -1.07 13.00 -16.28
C LYS A 53 -1.03 12.48 -17.71
N VAL A 54 0.02 12.85 -18.44
CA VAL A 54 0.32 12.34 -19.78
C VAL A 54 1.69 11.65 -19.78
N PRO A 55 1.76 10.32 -20.03
CA PRO A 55 0.64 9.39 -20.06
C PRO A 55 -0.02 9.23 -18.68
N PRO A 56 -1.29 8.76 -18.62
CA PRO A 56 -2.01 8.56 -17.37
C PRO A 56 -1.28 7.63 -16.42
N VAL A 57 -1.40 7.92 -15.12
CA VAL A 57 -0.84 7.08 -14.07
C VAL A 57 -1.90 6.07 -13.65
N GLU A 58 -1.58 4.80 -13.77
CA GLU A 58 -2.37 3.72 -13.25
C GLU A 58 -1.88 3.37 -11.85
N THR A 59 -2.82 3.25 -10.91
CA THR A 59 -2.54 2.94 -9.52
C THR A 59 -3.18 1.62 -9.15
N ARG A 60 -2.43 0.82 -8.39
CA ARG A 60 -2.95 -0.41 -7.78
C ARG A 60 -2.58 -0.42 -6.31
N ILE A 61 -3.57 -0.53 -5.45
CA ILE A 61 -3.40 -0.51 -4.00
C ILE A 61 -3.74 -1.91 -3.50
N LEU A 62 -2.73 -2.59 -2.96
CA LEU A 62 -2.84 -3.90 -2.33
C LEU A 62 -3.04 -3.68 -0.83
N LEU A 63 -4.26 -3.89 -0.33
CA LEU A 63 -4.56 -3.74 1.09
C LEU A 63 -4.07 -4.98 1.85
N LEU A 64 -3.15 -4.77 2.80
CA LEU A 64 -2.65 -5.82 3.70
C LEU A 64 -3.53 -5.99 4.93
N THR A 65 -4.28 -4.94 5.28
CA THR A 65 -5.31 -4.96 6.33
C THR A 65 -6.62 -4.39 5.79
N PRO A 66 -7.77 -4.70 6.39
CA PRO A 66 -9.05 -4.15 5.96
C PRO A 66 -9.05 -2.61 5.98
N PHE A 67 -9.74 -1.96 5.04
CA PHE A 67 -9.75 -0.50 4.92
C PHE A 67 -10.49 0.19 6.09
N ASP A 68 -11.39 -0.55 6.75
CA ASP A 68 -12.16 -0.16 7.93
C ASP A 68 -11.46 -0.53 9.26
N SER A 69 -10.25 -1.09 9.19
CA SER A 69 -9.43 -1.37 10.37
C SER A 69 -8.88 -0.07 10.99
N PRO A 70 -8.73 0.01 12.33
CA PRO A 70 -8.02 1.11 12.98
C PRO A 70 -6.57 1.24 12.48
N PHE A 71 -5.96 0.12 12.06
CA PHE A 71 -4.66 0.09 11.39
C PHE A 71 -4.82 -0.36 9.94
N VAL A 72 -4.56 0.56 9.01
CA VAL A 72 -4.55 0.36 7.57
C VAL A 72 -3.10 0.28 7.11
N ALA A 73 -2.74 -0.81 6.43
CA ALA A 73 -1.48 -0.99 5.76
C ALA A 73 -1.71 -1.42 4.32
N SER A 74 -0.95 -0.82 3.40
CA SER A 74 -1.09 -1.08 1.97
C SER A 74 0.23 -0.97 1.22
N ILE A 75 0.31 -1.66 0.08
CA ILE A 75 1.37 -1.47 -0.91
C ILE A 75 0.75 -0.76 -2.11
N VAL A 76 1.36 0.34 -2.53
CA VAL A 76 0.93 1.10 -3.70
C VAL A 76 1.88 0.82 -4.85
N LEU A 77 1.30 0.42 -5.98
CA LEU A 77 1.97 0.23 -7.26
C LEU A 77 1.54 1.34 -8.21
N LEU A 78 2.51 2.01 -8.82
CA LEU A 78 2.30 3.07 -9.80
C LEU A 78 2.91 2.63 -11.13
N THR A 79 2.11 2.68 -12.18
CA THR A 79 2.52 2.34 -13.55
C THR A 79 2.05 3.42 -14.52
N ARG A 80 2.66 3.46 -15.70
CA ARG A 80 2.22 4.27 -16.82
C ARG A 80 2.28 3.43 -18.08
N ALA A 81 1.53 3.83 -19.10
CA ALA A 81 1.61 3.20 -20.41
C ALA A 81 3.05 3.25 -20.96
N ASN A 82 3.44 2.17 -21.64
CA ASN A 82 4.70 2.04 -22.39
C ASN A 82 6.00 2.13 -21.55
N ILE A 83 5.92 1.95 -20.23
CA ILE A 83 7.12 1.83 -19.37
C ILE A 83 7.12 0.52 -18.59
N ASN A 84 8.30 -0.08 -18.44
CA ASN A 84 8.47 -1.30 -17.65
C ASN A 84 8.75 -1.01 -16.17
N THR A 85 8.88 0.26 -15.80
CA THR A 85 9.20 0.69 -14.44
C THR A 85 7.92 0.86 -13.62
N VAL A 86 7.88 0.20 -12.46
CA VAL A 86 6.81 0.28 -11.47
C VAL A 86 7.32 1.06 -10.27
N GLY A 87 6.59 2.09 -9.87
CA GLY A 87 6.79 2.75 -8.59
C GLY A 87 6.15 1.94 -7.47
N VAL A 88 6.91 1.64 -6.41
CA VAL A 88 6.45 0.83 -5.28
C VAL A 88 6.73 1.58 -3.99
N TYR A 89 5.73 1.71 -3.13
CA TYR A 89 5.90 2.16 -1.75
C TYR A 89 4.85 1.54 -0.84
N ALA A 90 5.17 1.41 0.45
CA ALA A 90 4.21 1.02 1.47
C ALA A 90 3.62 2.26 2.14
N LEU A 91 2.36 2.17 2.53
CA LEU A 91 1.57 3.26 3.07
C LEU A 91 0.72 2.76 4.25
N THR A 92 0.72 3.51 5.35
CA THR A 92 -0.07 3.21 6.55
C THR A 92 -0.68 4.46 7.17
N ASN A 93 -1.81 4.31 7.88
CA ASN A 93 -2.47 5.37 8.64
C ASN A 93 -1.98 5.49 10.11
N GLU A 94 -1.04 4.64 10.53
CA GLU A 94 -0.39 4.78 11.82
C GLU A 94 0.45 6.08 11.82
N PRO A 95 0.32 6.96 12.83
CA PRO A 95 1.18 8.13 12.96
C PRO A 95 2.65 7.70 12.92
N PRO A 96 3.54 8.44 12.25
CA PRO A 96 4.96 8.14 12.30
C PRO A 96 5.43 8.12 13.75
N VAL A 97 5.73 6.94 14.28
CA VAL A 97 6.25 6.76 15.63
C VAL A 97 7.75 7.04 15.55
N GLY A 98 8.16 8.23 16.02
CA GLY A 98 9.54 8.72 15.88
C GLY A 98 9.77 9.59 14.65
N GLY A 99 10.78 10.46 14.71
CA GLY A 99 11.11 11.42 13.65
C GLY A 99 11.40 10.75 12.30
N ALA A 100 11.43 11.53 11.22
CA ALA A 100 11.45 11.11 9.80
C ALA A 100 12.53 10.07 9.38
N SER A 101 13.41 9.65 10.29
CA SER A 101 14.49 8.68 10.09
C SER A 101 14.26 7.31 10.76
N ALA A 102 13.16 7.08 11.47
CA ALA A 102 12.90 5.79 12.12
C ALA A 102 12.51 4.71 11.09
N ALA A 103 13.24 3.59 11.05
CA ALA A 103 13.02 2.54 10.06
C ALA A 103 11.78 1.68 10.40
N PHE A 104 11.06 1.24 9.37
CA PHE A 104 9.90 0.36 9.50
C PHE A 104 10.17 -0.94 10.29
N LYS A 105 11.43 -1.40 10.28
CA LYS A 105 11.86 -2.64 10.96
C LYS A 105 12.03 -2.48 12.49
N ASP A 106 12.12 -1.25 13.00
CA ASP A 106 12.28 -0.99 14.43
C ASP A 106 10.93 -1.02 15.18
N ARG A 107 9.82 -1.21 14.43
CA ARG A 107 8.47 -1.33 14.97
C ARG A 107 8.33 -2.67 15.69
N ARG A 108 8.42 -2.67 17.02
CA ARG A 108 7.89 -3.79 17.82
C ARG A 108 6.37 -3.85 17.64
N PRO A 109 5.74 -5.04 17.64
CA PRO A 109 4.30 -5.11 17.82
C PRO A 109 4.01 -4.55 19.22
N ALA A 110 3.47 -3.33 19.29
CA ALA A 110 2.69 -2.94 20.44
C ALA A 110 1.38 -3.73 20.34
N THR A 111 1.45 -5.00 20.73
CA THR A 111 0.27 -5.79 21.03
C THR A 111 -0.54 -4.96 22.01
N ALA A 112 -1.74 -4.52 21.60
CA ALA A 112 -2.70 -3.99 22.55
C ALA A 112 -2.85 -5.05 23.64
N PRO A 113 -2.64 -4.74 24.93
CA PRO A 113 -3.01 -5.66 25.97
C PRO A 113 -4.51 -5.89 25.80
N LEU A 114 -4.92 -7.13 25.55
CA LEU A 114 -6.29 -7.53 25.86
C LEU A 114 -6.43 -7.32 27.36
N VAL A 115 -7.08 -6.23 27.75
CA VAL A 115 -7.54 -6.03 29.12
C VAL A 115 -8.39 -7.25 29.45
N GLY A 116 -7.93 -8.04 30.40
CA GLY A 116 -8.64 -9.22 30.87
C GLY A 116 -9.92 -8.83 31.61
N GLU A 117 -10.92 -9.69 31.51
CA GLU A 117 -11.83 -9.89 32.64
C GLU A 117 -11.43 -11.18 33.34
N ALA A 118 -10.99 -11.01 34.58
CA ALA A 118 -11.04 -12.06 35.57
C ALA A 118 -12.49 -12.16 36.06
N ARG A 119 -13.06 -13.36 36.00
CA ARG A 119 -13.77 -14.01 37.11
C ARG A 119 -13.86 -15.51 36.85
#